data_AF-A0A7W7ZYY7-F1
#
_entry.id   AF-A0A7W7ZYY7-F1
#
_cell.length_a   1.000
_cell.length_b   1.000
_cell.length_c   1.000
_cell.angle_alpha   90.00
_cell.angle_beta   90.00
_cell.angle_gamma   90.00
#
_symmetry.space_group_name_H-M   'P 1'
#
loop_
_entity.id
_entity.type
_entity.pdbx_description
1 polymer ?
#
loop_
_entity_poly.entity_id
_entity_poly.type
_entity_poly.pdbx_seq_one_letter_code
_entity_poly.pdbx_strand_id
1 'polypeptide(L)'
;MSTQIHAQAKKMDLDLLPGRVTAVRQDLVSALGKVARDDRYAPDYCAQQAARLRQEAMAQLDQIEQEARRARDGVEEWVTAQPTADDPQTETLREMQRQAAWSRVRQQLDHGDHVDDLVKAAVQAGDLATLAAIKTELPTYARGSREMSAPALNKTMDQVERGLAQATPGERGAAARLQLQAGESWEALTRALSQVREQVRRLEEDPERALRKAELMADIEANGSGSTIVDGQVVKTGRAGSRA
;
A
#
# COMPACT_ATOMS: atom_id res chain seq x y z
N MET A 1 20.68 -0.81 17.13
CA MET A 1 21.19 -0.94 15.73
C MET A 1 20.86 -2.30 15.08
N SER A 2 21.17 -3.46 15.67
CA SER A 2 20.92 -4.78 15.03
C SER A 2 19.43 -5.04 14.69
N THR A 3 18.50 -4.60 15.54
CA THR A 3 17.05 -4.82 15.38
C THR A 3 16.40 -3.93 14.32
N GLN A 4 16.87 -2.70 14.15
CA GLN A 4 16.39 -1.79 13.10
C GLN A 4 16.77 -2.30 11.70
N ILE A 5 17.98 -2.82 11.54
CA ILE A 5 18.45 -3.42 10.29
C ILE A 5 17.57 -4.64 9.94
N HIS A 6 17.18 -5.44 10.93
CA HIS A 6 16.28 -6.55 10.73
C HIS A 6 14.88 -6.10 10.26
N ALA A 7 14.29 -5.08 10.89
CA ALA A 7 13.00 -4.53 10.49
C ALA A 7 13.04 -3.91 9.08
N GLN A 8 14.14 -3.24 8.72
CA GLN A 8 14.36 -2.75 7.35
C GLN A 8 14.47 -3.88 6.33
N ALA A 9 15.17 -4.96 6.66
CA ALA A 9 15.25 -6.14 5.80
C ALA A 9 13.86 -6.77 5.58
N LYS A 10 13.04 -6.90 6.64
CA LYS A 10 11.65 -7.37 6.52
C LYS A 10 10.79 -6.48 5.63
N LYS A 11 10.98 -5.16 5.71
CA LYS A 11 10.30 -4.22 4.82
C LYS A 11 10.77 -4.38 3.37
N MET A 12 12.08 -4.56 3.13
CA MET A 12 12.59 -4.86 1.79
C MET A 12 12.01 -6.16 1.24
N ASP A 13 11.87 -7.19 2.06
CA ASP A 13 11.20 -8.42 1.66
C ASP A 13 9.76 -8.12 1.18
N LEU A 14 8.98 -7.36 1.95
CA LEU A 14 7.62 -6.94 1.59
C LEU A 14 7.55 -6.19 0.25
N ASP A 15 8.48 -5.28 -0.02
CA ASP A 15 8.51 -4.49 -1.25
C ASP A 15 8.71 -5.35 -2.51
N LEU A 16 9.38 -6.50 -2.39
CA LEU A 16 9.68 -7.39 -3.50
C LEU A 16 8.53 -8.36 -3.82
N LEU A 17 7.61 -8.59 -2.87
CA LEU A 17 6.53 -9.58 -3.03
C LEU A 17 5.52 -9.25 -4.15
N PRO A 18 5.10 -7.98 -4.38
CA PRO A 18 4.24 -7.67 -5.52
C PRO A 18 4.84 -8.07 -6.87
N GLY A 19 6.16 -7.93 -7.04
CA GLY A 19 6.88 -8.39 -8.23
C GLY A 19 6.82 -9.92 -8.38
N ARG A 20 6.94 -10.66 -7.27
CA ARG A 20 6.79 -12.12 -7.27
C ARG A 20 5.38 -12.57 -7.62
N VAL A 21 4.34 -11.91 -7.11
CA VAL A 21 2.94 -12.18 -7.50
C VAL A 21 2.74 -11.98 -9.01
N THR A 22 3.35 -10.95 -9.56
CA THR A 22 3.34 -10.67 -11.01
C THR A 22 4.02 -11.78 -11.80
N ALA A 23 5.15 -12.29 -11.32
CA ALA A 23 5.88 -13.40 -11.94
C ALA A 23 5.06 -14.71 -11.95
N VAL A 24 4.42 -15.07 -10.82
CA VAL A 24 3.53 -16.25 -10.74
C VAL A 24 2.44 -16.19 -11.81
N ARG A 25 1.84 -15.02 -12.02
CA ARG A 25 0.84 -14.82 -13.08
C ARG A 25 1.44 -15.03 -14.46
N GLN A 26 2.59 -14.44 -14.76
CA GLN A 26 3.23 -14.56 -16.09
C GLN A 26 3.63 -16.01 -16.39
N ASP A 27 4.21 -16.70 -15.41
CA ASP A 27 4.59 -18.11 -15.52
C ASP A 27 3.37 -19.00 -15.75
N LEU A 28 2.28 -18.79 -15.01
CA LEU A 28 1.03 -19.53 -15.21
C LEU A 28 0.47 -19.33 -16.62
N VAL A 29 0.37 -18.07 -17.08
CA VAL A 29 -0.18 -17.75 -18.41
C VAL A 29 0.67 -18.37 -19.51
N SER A 30 2.00 -18.27 -19.39
CA SER A 30 2.94 -18.87 -20.34
C SER A 30 2.82 -20.41 -20.36
N ALA A 31 2.73 -21.05 -19.19
CA ALA A 31 2.59 -22.49 -19.08
C ALA A 31 1.25 -23.00 -19.64
N LEU A 32 0.14 -22.33 -19.33
CA LEU A 32 -1.18 -22.64 -19.88
C LEU A 32 -1.23 -22.45 -21.40
N GLY A 33 -0.62 -21.37 -21.91
CA GLY A 33 -0.48 -21.12 -23.35
C GLY A 33 0.27 -22.24 -24.08
N LYS A 34 1.33 -22.79 -23.47
CA LYS A 34 2.05 -23.94 -24.01
C LYS A 34 1.19 -25.20 -24.04
N VAL A 35 0.49 -25.51 -22.95
CA VAL A 35 -0.39 -26.69 -22.88
C VAL A 35 -1.54 -26.59 -23.88
N ALA A 36 -2.14 -25.40 -24.05
CA ALA A 36 -3.28 -25.20 -24.94
C ALA A 36 -2.91 -25.27 -26.44
N ARG A 37 -1.65 -25.00 -26.81
CA ARG A 37 -1.19 -24.95 -28.22
C ARG A 37 -0.42 -26.21 -28.64
N ASP A 38 -0.17 -27.15 -27.73
CA ASP A 38 0.55 -28.38 -28.06
C ASP A 38 -0.44 -29.47 -28.50
N ASP A 39 -0.60 -29.57 -29.82
CA ASP A 39 -1.52 -30.52 -30.49
C ASP A 39 -1.16 -32.00 -30.25
N ARG A 40 -0.02 -32.29 -29.62
CA ARG A 40 0.42 -33.66 -29.33
C ARG A 40 -0.27 -34.27 -28.11
N TYR A 41 -0.89 -33.45 -27.26
CA TYR A 41 -1.53 -33.91 -26.03
C TYR A 41 -3.02 -34.21 -26.22
N ALA A 42 -3.49 -35.27 -25.57
CA ALA A 42 -4.91 -35.57 -25.50
C ALA A 42 -5.66 -34.48 -24.71
N PRO A 43 -6.93 -34.15 -25.06
CA PRO A 43 -7.69 -33.12 -24.37
C PRO A 43 -7.79 -33.31 -22.84
N ASP A 44 -7.98 -34.55 -22.39
CA ASP A 44 -8.06 -34.89 -20.97
C ASP A 44 -6.73 -34.64 -20.24
N TYR A 45 -5.60 -34.91 -20.91
CA TYR A 45 -4.27 -34.63 -20.37
C TYR A 45 -4.04 -33.11 -20.26
N CYS A 46 -4.42 -32.34 -21.28
CA CYS A 46 -4.36 -30.88 -21.24
C CYS A 46 -5.19 -30.30 -20.09
N ALA A 47 -6.40 -30.82 -19.88
CA ALA A 47 -7.27 -30.40 -18.79
C ALA A 47 -6.67 -30.70 -17.41
N GLN A 48 -6.12 -31.90 -17.21
CA GLN A 48 -5.42 -32.28 -15.97
C GLN A 48 -4.18 -31.42 -15.71
N GLN A 49 -3.37 -31.21 -16.73
CA GLN A 49 -2.16 -30.39 -16.62
C GLN A 49 -2.50 -28.92 -16.33
N ALA A 50 -3.53 -28.38 -16.97
CA ALA A 50 -4.01 -27.02 -16.70
C ALA A 50 -4.54 -26.85 -15.27
N ALA A 51 -5.29 -27.84 -14.76
CA ALA A 51 -5.77 -27.84 -13.37
C ALA A 51 -4.60 -27.88 -12.38
N ARG A 52 -3.60 -28.72 -12.63
CA ARG A 52 -2.39 -28.80 -11.83
C ARG A 52 -1.63 -27.46 -11.80
N LEU A 53 -1.43 -26.82 -12.96
CA LEU A 53 -0.75 -25.53 -13.04
C LEU A 53 -1.49 -24.43 -12.26
N ARG A 54 -2.83 -24.39 -12.33
CA ARG A 54 -3.64 -23.45 -11.53
C ARG A 54 -3.50 -23.70 -10.03
N GLN A 55 -3.51 -24.96 -9.61
CA GLN A 55 -3.33 -25.34 -8.21
C GLN A 55 -1.93 -24.97 -7.69
N GLU A 56 -0.88 -25.22 -8.48
CA GLU A 56 0.50 -24.82 -8.16
C GLU A 56 0.63 -23.30 -8.03
N ALA A 57 0.01 -22.54 -8.93
CA ALA A 57 -0.03 -21.07 -8.85
C ALA A 57 -0.74 -20.57 -7.58
N MET A 58 -1.91 -21.14 -7.24
CA MET A 58 -2.61 -20.78 -5.99
C MET A 58 -1.75 -21.06 -4.75
N ALA A 59 -1.09 -22.21 -4.69
CA ALA A 59 -0.21 -22.55 -3.59
C ALA A 59 0.98 -21.58 -3.47
N GLN A 60 1.55 -21.12 -4.59
CA GLN A 60 2.60 -20.10 -4.60
C GLN A 60 2.08 -18.75 -4.09
N LEU A 61 0.87 -18.34 -4.47
CA LEU A 61 0.25 -17.10 -3.96
C LEU A 61 0.00 -17.17 -2.45
N ASP A 62 -0.46 -18.32 -1.94
CA ASP A 62 -0.66 -18.55 -0.50
C ASP A 62 0.67 -18.49 0.27
N GLN A 63 1.74 -19.06 -0.30
CA GLN A 63 3.08 -18.97 0.28
C GLN A 63 3.56 -17.50 0.35
N ILE A 64 3.39 -16.74 -0.74
CA ILE A 64 3.75 -15.31 -0.77
C ILE A 64 2.96 -14.53 0.29
N GLU A 65 1.66 -14.80 0.45
CA GLU A 65 0.85 -14.15 1.47
C GLU A 65 1.35 -14.47 2.89
N GLN A 66 1.72 -15.73 3.17
CA GLN A 66 2.25 -16.12 4.47
C GLN A 66 3.61 -15.46 4.77
N GLU A 67 4.50 -15.41 3.77
CA GLU A 67 5.79 -14.71 3.89
C GLU A 67 5.60 -13.23 4.18
N ALA A 68 4.64 -12.60 3.50
CA ALA A 68 4.28 -11.21 3.72
C ALA A 68 3.74 -10.95 5.13
N ARG A 69 2.84 -11.81 5.63
CA ARG A 69 2.30 -11.71 6.99
C ARG A 69 3.43 -11.76 8.01
N ARG A 70 4.34 -12.73 7.90
CA ARG A 70 5.50 -12.83 8.81
C ARG A 70 6.41 -11.60 8.74
N ALA A 71 6.62 -11.05 7.55
CA ALA A 71 7.44 -9.84 7.39
C ALA A 71 6.76 -8.61 8.00
N ARG A 72 5.44 -8.45 7.80
CA ARG A 72 4.64 -7.41 8.43
C ARG A 72 4.65 -7.53 9.95
N ASP A 73 4.38 -8.71 10.47
CA ASP A 73 4.35 -8.98 11.91
C ASP A 73 5.70 -8.65 12.55
N GLY A 74 6.81 -8.97 11.87
CA GLY A 74 8.16 -8.61 12.33
C GLY A 74 8.43 -7.10 12.33
N VAL A 75 7.86 -6.34 11.39
CA VAL A 75 7.92 -4.86 11.42
C VAL A 75 7.07 -4.32 12.57
N GLU A 76 5.85 -4.83 12.75
CA GLU A 76 4.92 -4.42 13.80
C GLU A 76 5.47 -4.71 15.21
N GLU A 77 6.07 -5.88 15.41
CA GLU A 77 6.77 -6.25 16.63
C GLU A 77 7.92 -5.28 16.94
N TRP A 78 8.74 -4.92 15.94
CA TRP A 78 9.81 -3.96 16.15
C TRP A 78 9.30 -2.55 16.48
N VAL A 79 8.21 -2.11 15.84
CA VAL A 79 7.58 -0.81 16.08
C VAL A 79 7.01 -0.74 17.50
N THR A 80 6.31 -1.78 17.95
CA THR A 80 5.73 -1.87 19.30
C THR A 80 6.79 -1.96 20.39
N ALA A 81 7.95 -2.54 20.09
CA ALA A 81 9.09 -2.61 21.01
C ALA A 81 9.81 -1.26 21.22
N GLN A 82 9.48 -0.22 20.45
CA GLN A 82 10.11 1.09 20.64
C GLN A 82 9.66 1.75 21.95
N PRO A 83 10.56 2.43 22.67
CA PRO A 83 10.22 3.05 23.95
C PRO A 83 9.15 4.14 23.76
N THR A 84 7.96 3.94 24.33
CA THR A 84 6.82 4.86 24.26
C THR A 84 6.69 5.78 25.47
N ALA A 85 7.28 5.41 26.61
CA ALA A 85 7.14 6.18 27.84
C ALA A 85 7.96 7.47 27.77
N ASP A 86 7.28 8.60 27.82
CA ASP A 86 7.85 9.86 28.28
C ASP A 86 7.59 10.00 29.78
N ASP A 87 8.36 10.83 30.48
CA ASP A 87 8.05 11.13 31.87
C ASP A 87 6.72 11.91 31.96
N PRO A 88 5.98 11.82 33.09
CA PRO A 88 4.67 12.46 33.23
C PRO A 88 4.68 13.99 33.06
N GLN A 89 5.79 14.66 33.35
CA GLN A 89 5.91 16.12 33.19
C GLN A 89 6.04 16.48 31.70
N THR A 90 6.83 15.72 30.95
CA THR A 90 6.92 15.87 29.49
C THR A 90 5.59 15.59 28.81
N GLU A 91 4.84 14.59 29.27
CA GLU A 91 3.51 14.29 28.74
C GLU A 91 2.52 15.43 28.99
N THR A 92 2.52 15.99 30.20
CA THR A 92 1.67 17.14 30.56
C THR A 92 2.01 18.38 29.71
N LEU A 93 3.29 18.67 29.50
CA LEU A 93 3.72 19.80 28.66
C LEU A 93 3.28 19.62 27.20
N ARG A 94 3.39 18.40 26.65
CA ARG A 94 2.92 18.11 25.29
C ARG A 94 1.41 18.23 25.16
N GLU A 95 0.66 17.80 26.17
CA GLU A 95 -0.79 17.96 26.23
C GLU A 95 -1.18 19.45 26.17
N MET A 96 -0.55 20.29 27.00
CA MET A 96 -0.80 21.74 26.99
C MET A 96 -0.45 22.37 25.64
N GLN A 97 0.70 22.00 25.05
CA GLN A 97 1.11 22.49 23.73
C GLN A 97 0.12 22.06 22.65
N ARG A 98 -0.38 20.82 22.70
CA ARG A 98 -1.39 20.30 21.76
C ARG A 98 -2.71 21.07 21.88
N GLN A 99 -3.18 21.31 23.09
CA GLN A 99 -4.41 22.09 23.33
C GLN A 99 -4.30 23.53 22.82
N ALA A 100 -3.16 24.18 23.07
CA ALA A 100 -2.88 25.52 22.55
C ALA A 100 -2.78 25.53 21.01
N ALA A 101 -2.17 24.52 20.42
CA ALA A 101 -2.10 24.37 18.97
C ALA A 101 -3.49 24.15 18.35
N TRP A 102 -4.32 23.29 18.95
CA TRP A 102 -5.69 23.07 18.50
C TRP A 102 -6.52 24.35 18.55
N SER A 103 -6.39 25.14 19.61
CA SER A 103 -7.13 26.39 19.75
C SER A 103 -6.83 27.36 18.59
N ARG A 104 -5.56 27.43 18.16
CA ARG A 104 -5.14 28.23 16.99
C ARG A 104 -5.68 27.67 15.68
N VAL A 105 -5.55 26.37 15.45
CA VAL A 105 -6.07 25.68 14.25
C VAL A 105 -7.57 25.86 14.12
N ARG A 106 -8.31 25.63 15.21
CA ARG A 106 -9.76 25.78 15.22
C ARG A 106 -10.18 27.20 14.87
N GLN A 107 -9.50 28.21 15.43
CA GLN A 107 -9.79 29.60 15.07
C GLN A 107 -9.60 29.82 13.57
N GLN A 108 -8.54 29.31 12.96
CA GLN A 108 -8.30 29.42 11.52
C GLN A 108 -9.37 28.72 10.69
N LEU A 109 -9.75 27.50 11.06
CA LEU A 109 -10.84 26.76 10.41
C LEU A 109 -12.17 27.50 10.51
N ASP A 110 -12.49 28.06 11.69
CA ASP A 110 -13.70 28.85 11.92
C ASP A 110 -13.69 30.18 11.11
N HIS A 111 -12.52 30.66 10.66
CA HIS A 111 -12.37 31.81 9.75
C HIS A 111 -12.38 31.42 8.27
N GLY A 112 -12.51 30.13 7.95
CA GLY A 112 -12.59 29.61 6.58
C GLY A 112 -11.28 29.14 5.97
N ASP A 113 -10.20 29.03 6.76
CA ASP A 113 -8.94 28.45 6.25
C ASP A 113 -9.11 26.96 5.94
N HIS A 114 -8.43 26.49 4.89
CA HIS A 114 -8.46 25.08 4.51
C HIS A 114 -7.51 24.23 5.36
N VAL A 115 -8.05 23.14 5.92
CA VAL A 115 -7.27 22.20 6.75
C VAL A 115 -6.02 21.67 6.04
N ASP A 116 -6.10 21.40 4.74
CA ASP A 116 -4.97 20.89 3.95
C ASP A 116 -3.80 21.89 3.91
N ASP A 117 -4.07 23.20 3.93
CA ASP A 117 -3.02 24.22 3.91
C ASP A 117 -2.41 24.40 5.31
N LEU A 118 -3.22 24.28 6.36
CA LEU A 118 -2.74 24.25 7.74
C LEU A 118 -1.83 23.04 7.99
N VAL A 119 -2.20 21.86 7.48
CA VAL A 119 -1.38 20.64 7.55
C VAL A 119 -0.06 20.83 6.80
N LYS A 120 -0.08 21.33 5.55
CA LYS A 120 1.15 21.59 4.78
C LYS A 120 2.09 22.56 5.51
N ALA A 121 1.55 23.65 6.04
CA ALA A 121 2.34 24.64 6.79
C ALA A 121 2.97 24.01 8.04
N ALA A 122 2.21 23.21 8.79
CA ALA A 122 2.72 22.51 9.97
C ALA A 122 3.81 21.48 9.63
N VAL A 123 3.66 20.74 8.52
CA VAL A 123 4.70 19.81 8.03
C VAL A 123 5.97 20.57 7.66
N GLN A 124 5.86 21.66 6.90
CA GLN A 124 7.01 22.48 6.49
C GLN A 124 7.76 23.10 7.68
N ALA A 125 7.00 23.51 8.71
CA ALA A 125 7.56 24.07 9.93
C ALA A 125 8.09 23.02 10.93
N GLY A 126 7.78 21.73 10.71
CA GLY A 126 8.05 20.67 11.70
C GLY A 126 7.26 20.83 13.00
N ASP A 127 6.08 21.47 12.95
CA ASP A 127 5.25 21.73 14.12
C ASP A 127 4.47 20.48 14.55
N LEU A 128 5.13 19.65 15.35
CA LEU A 128 4.58 18.42 15.90
C LEU A 128 3.33 18.65 16.77
N ALA A 129 3.26 19.76 17.49
CA ALA A 129 2.13 20.05 18.37
C ALA A 129 0.86 20.34 17.54
N THR A 130 1.01 21.10 16.45
CA THR A 130 -0.08 21.37 15.50
C THR A 130 -0.52 20.10 14.78
N LEU A 131 0.42 19.29 14.28
CA LEU A 131 0.07 18.03 13.61
C LEU A 131 -0.62 17.04 14.57
N ALA A 132 -0.15 16.92 15.81
CA ALA A 132 -0.78 16.07 16.81
C ALA A 132 -2.18 16.57 17.20
N ALA A 133 -2.35 17.89 17.32
CA ALA A 133 -3.64 18.52 17.59
C ALA A 133 -4.65 18.23 16.47
N ILE A 134 -4.25 18.41 15.21
CA ILE A 134 -5.09 18.10 14.05
C ILE A 134 -5.45 16.61 14.06
N LYS A 135 -4.49 15.71 14.30
CA LYS A 135 -4.74 14.27 14.37
C LYS A 135 -5.82 13.90 15.40
N THR A 136 -5.75 14.48 16.59
CA THR A 136 -6.65 14.13 17.69
C THR A 136 -8.03 14.75 17.54
N GLU A 137 -8.10 16.03 17.14
CA GLU A 137 -9.32 16.83 17.29
C GLU A 137 -10.11 17.00 15.99
N LEU A 138 -9.44 16.97 14.83
CA LEU A 138 -10.08 17.16 13.53
C LEU A 138 -11.23 16.18 13.26
N PRO A 139 -11.13 14.87 13.57
CA PRO A 139 -12.24 13.94 13.33
C PRO A 139 -13.51 14.27 14.13
N THR A 140 -13.37 14.91 15.29
CA THR A 140 -14.50 15.36 16.11
C THR A 140 -15.05 16.67 15.58
N TYR A 141 -14.19 17.61 15.20
CA TYR A 141 -14.58 18.87 14.54
C TYR A 141 -15.34 18.62 13.23
N ALA A 142 -14.79 17.75 12.37
CA ALA A 142 -15.36 17.41 11.07
C ALA A 142 -16.75 16.74 11.17
N ARG A 143 -17.06 16.06 12.27
CA ARG A 143 -18.42 15.53 12.53
C ARG A 143 -19.44 16.64 12.81
N GLY A 144 -18.99 17.77 13.36
CA GLY A 144 -19.82 18.95 13.60
C GLY A 144 -19.91 19.90 12.40
N SER A 145 -18.91 19.91 11.53
CA SER A 145 -18.88 20.74 10.31
C SER A 145 -19.41 19.99 9.10
N ARG A 146 -20.35 20.56 8.32
CA ARG A 146 -20.85 19.92 7.08
C ARG A 146 -19.88 19.99 5.90
N GLU A 147 -18.72 20.62 6.07
CA GLU A 147 -17.81 20.99 4.98
C GLU A 147 -16.81 19.89 4.61
N MET A 148 -16.68 18.83 5.42
CA MET A 148 -15.69 17.78 5.21
C MET A 148 -16.33 16.42 4.97
N SER A 149 -16.11 15.89 3.76
CA SER A 149 -16.52 14.52 3.43
C SER A 149 -15.57 13.50 4.08
N ALA A 150 -16.06 12.28 4.36
CA ALA A 150 -15.23 11.21 4.92
C ALA A 150 -13.99 10.88 4.06
N PRO A 151 -14.05 10.83 2.72
CA PRO A 151 -12.86 10.64 1.88
C PRO A 151 -11.84 11.78 2.03
N ALA A 152 -12.31 13.03 2.12
CA ALA A 152 -11.43 14.18 2.33
C ALA A 152 -10.75 14.13 3.69
N LEU A 153 -11.52 13.85 4.76
CA LEU A 153 -10.98 13.68 6.11
C LEU A 153 -9.92 12.58 6.16
N ASN A 154 -10.19 11.40 5.59
CA ASN A 154 -9.23 10.30 5.57
C ASN A 154 -7.93 10.71 4.88
N LYS A 155 -8.02 11.36 3.72
CA LYS A 155 -6.84 11.86 2.99
C LYS A 155 -6.04 12.88 3.80
N THR A 156 -6.71 13.81 4.50
CA THR A 156 -6.03 14.78 5.37
C THR A 156 -5.37 14.07 6.56
N MET A 157 -6.05 13.10 7.17
CA MET A 157 -5.48 12.30 8.27
C MET A 157 -4.23 11.54 7.83
N ASP A 158 -4.22 10.92 6.64
CA ASP A 158 -3.03 10.27 6.08
C ASP A 158 -1.85 11.25 5.93
N GLN A 159 -2.12 12.49 5.49
CA GLN A 159 -1.09 13.52 5.37
C GLN A 159 -0.54 13.92 6.74
N VAL A 160 -1.41 14.06 7.75
CA VAL A 160 -1.00 14.37 9.12
C VAL A 160 -0.14 13.24 9.70
N GLU A 161 -0.52 11.98 9.49
CA GLU A 161 0.26 10.83 9.98
C GLU A 161 1.65 10.76 9.34
N ARG A 162 1.74 10.97 8.02
CA ARG A 162 3.03 11.08 7.32
C ARG A 162 3.86 12.26 7.83
N GLY A 163 3.22 13.41 8.04
CA GLY A 163 3.84 14.60 8.59
C GLY A 163 4.44 14.36 9.97
N LEU A 164 3.66 13.75 10.87
CA LEU A 164 4.11 13.37 12.22
C LEU A 164 5.29 12.40 12.15
N ALA A 165 5.20 11.37 11.31
CA ALA A 165 6.28 10.40 11.16
C ALA A 165 7.57 11.04 10.64
N GLN A 166 7.49 12.03 9.74
CA GLN A 166 8.65 12.74 9.21
C GLN A 166 9.25 13.73 10.21
N ALA A 167 8.42 14.51 10.88
CA ALA A 167 8.84 15.53 11.84
C ALA A 167 9.31 14.94 13.17
N THR A 168 8.90 13.72 13.52
CA THR A 168 9.35 13.06 14.76
C THR A 168 10.81 12.62 14.62
N PRO A 169 11.72 13.07 15.50
CA PRO A 169 13.12 12.68 15.46
C PRO A 169 13.36 11.29 16.06
N GLY A 170 14.54 10.73 15.80
CA GLY A 170 15.04 9.51 16.45
C GLY A 170 14.31 8.22 16.03
N GLU A 171 14.42 7.20 16.89
CA GLU A 171 13.90 5.85 16.62
C GLU A 171 12.38 5.81 16.53
N ARG A 172 11.66 6.65 17.30
CA ARG A 172 10.19 6.77 17.21
C ARG A 172 9.73 7.23 15.83
N GLY A 173 10.36 8.25 15.27
CA GLY A 173 10.05 8.69 13.92
C GLY A 173 10.45 7.66 12.86
N ALA A 174 11.59 6.99 13.04
CA ALA A 174 12.00 5.90 12.15
C ALA A 174 10.98 4.75 12.16
N ALA A 175 10.44 4.40 13.33
CA ALA A 175 9.41 3.39 13.49
C ALA A 175 8.08 3.79 12.85
N ALA A 176 7.61 5.00 13.10
CA ALA A 176 6.39 5.51 12.45
C ALA A 176 6.52 5.51 10.91
N ARG A 177 7.67 5.94 10.37
CA ARG A 177 7.91 5.91 8.92
C ARG A 177 7.94 4.48 8.37
N LEU A 178 8.59 3.56 9.08
CA LEU A 178 8.66 2.17 8.65
C LEU A 178 7.29 1.50 8.69
N GLN A 179 6.46 1.80 9.70
CA GLN A 179 5.09 1.31 9.81
C GLN A 179 4.22 1.78 8.64
N LEU A 180 4.29 3.07 8.29
CA LEU A 180 3.58 3.62 7.14
C LEU A 180 4.00 2.94 5.84
N GLN A 181 5.31 2.81 5.59
CA GLN A 181 5.82 2.16 4.39
C GLN A 181 5.42 0.68 4.32
N ALA A 182 5.48 -0.05 5.44
CA ALA A 182 5.06 -1.45 5.48
C ALA A 182 3.55 -1.59 5.21
N GLY A 183 2.73 -0.65 5.69
CA GLY A 183 1.31 -0.56 5.37
C GLY A 183 1.05 -0.38 3.87
N GLU A 184 1.76 0.56 3.23
CA GLU A 184 1.68 0.79 1.78
C GLU A 184 2.06 -0.46 0.97
N SER A 185 3.17 -1.11 1.33
CA SER A 185 3.62 -2.34 0.66
C SER A 185 2.65 -3.50 0.86
N TRP A 186 2.04 -3.60 2.05
CA TRP A 186 1.00 -4.58 2.35
C TRP A 186 -0.27 -4.35 1.52
N GLU A 187 -0.74 -3.10 1.39
CA GLU A 187 -1.89 -2.76 0.55
C GLU A 187 -1.64 -3.01 -0.94
N ALA A 188 -0.43 -2.70 -1.42
CA ALA A 188 -0.02 -3.02 -2.79
C ALA A 188 -0.03 -4.53 -3.04
N LEU A 189 0.51 -5.31 -2.10
CA LEU A 189 0.55 -6.76 -2.19
C LEU A 189 -0.85 -7.38 -2.17
N THR A 190 -1.71 -6.98 -1.23
CA THR A 190 -3.07 -7.53 -1.11
C THR A 190 -3.91 -7.27 -2.36
N ARG A 191 -3.75 -6.10 -2.99
CA ARG A 191 -4.33 -5.80 -4.30
C ARG A 191 -3.76 -6.70 -5.40
N ALA A 192 -2.45 -6.89 -5.46
CA ALA A 192 -1.83 -7.78 -6.43
C ALA A 192 -2.31 -9.24 -6.27
N LEU A 193 -2.34 -9.75 -5.03
CA LEU A 193 -2.81 -11.10 -4.72
C LEU A 193 -4.29 -11.30 -5.11
N SER A 194 -5.16 -10.35 -4.78
CA SER A 194 -6.59 -10.45 -5.11
C SER A 194 -6.82 -10.45 -6.63
N GLN A 195 -6.09 -9.61 -7.37
CA GLN A 195 -6.16 -9.56 -8.82
C GLN A 195 -5.70 -10.86 -9.47
N VAL A 196 -4.57 -11.43 -9.04
CA VAL A 196 -4.06 -12.67 -9.62
C VAL A 196 -4.93 -13.87 -9.23
N ARG A 197 -5.41 -13.97 -7.99
CA ARG A 197 -6.35 -15.04 -7.59
C ARG A 197 -7.64 -15.02 -8.40
N GLU A 198 -8.20 -13.83 -8.62
CA GLU A 198 -9.37 -13.65 -9.48
C GLU A 198 -9.08 -14.05 -10.93
N GLN A 199 -7.88 -13.75 -11.45
CA GLN A 199 -7.48 -14.18 -12.77
C GLN A 199 -7.33 -15.71 -12.87
N VAL A 200 -6.76 -16.37 -11.87
CA VAL A 200 -6.67 -17.84 -11.81
C VAL A 200 -8.07 -18.45 -11.83
N ARG A 201 -9.00 -17.88 -11.05
CA ARG A 201 -10.41 -18.31 -11.04
C ARG A 201 -11.06 -18.16 -12.42
N ARG A 202 -10.86 -17.04 -13.11
CA ARG A 202 -11.39 -16.84 -14.48
C ARG A 202 -10.80 -17.81 -15.50
N LEU A 203 -9.52 -18.18 -15.35
CA LEU A 203 -8.87 -19.19 -16.19
C LEU A 203 -9.42 -20.60 -15.98
N GLU A 204 -10.15 -20.83 -14.88
CA GLU A 204 -10.88 -22.06 -14.62
C GLU A 204 -12.30 -22.01 -15.22
N GLU A 205 -13.00 -20.88 -15.07
CA GLU A 205 -14.39 -20.70 -15.52
C GLU A 205 -14.53 -20.55 -17.06
N ASP A 206 -13.62 -19.80 -17.71
CA ASP A 206 -13.60 -19.59 -19.17
C ASP A 206 -12.14 -19.60 -19.70
N PRO A 207 -11.54 -20.80 -19.87
CA PRO A 207 -10.10 -20.94 -20.11
C PRO A 207 -9.62 -20.24 -21.38
N GLU A 208 -10.35 -20.40 -22.49
CA GLU A 208 -9.91 -19.84 -23.78
C GLU A 208 -9.95 -18.32 -23.81
N ARG A 209 -11.04 -17.72 -23.34
CA ARG A 209 -11.20 -16.25 -23.37
C ARG A 209 -10.29 -15.60 -22.33
N ALA A 210 -10.19 -16.18 -21.14
CA ALA A 210 -9.33 -15.68 -20.08
C ALA A 210 -7.84 -15.80 -20.48
N LEU A 211 -7.43 -16.89 -21.12
CA LEU A 211 -6.05 -17.08 -21.59
C LEU A 211 -5.70 -16.06 -22.68
N ARG A 212 -6.54 -15.88 -23.71
CA ARG A 212 -6.30 -14.85 -24.75
C ARG A 212 -6.18 -13.45 -24.15
N LYS A 213 -7.04 -13.10 -23.20
CA LYS A 213 -6.97 -11.81 -22.49
C LYS A 213 -5.69 -11.70 -21.66
N ALA A 214 -5.30 -12.76 -20.96
CA ALA A 214 -4.11 -12.78 -20.14
C ALA A 214 -2.82 -12.69 -20.95
N GLU A 215 -2.75 -13.38 -22.10
CA GLU A 215 -1.63 -13.30 -23.04
C GLU A 215 -1.50 -11.91 -23.64
N LEU A 216 -2.62 -11.28 -24.04
CA LEU A 216 -2.63 -9.89 -24.51
C LEU A 216 -2.12 -8.92 -23.42
N MET A 217 -2.53 -9.12 -22.17
CA MET A 217 -2.06 -8.31 -21.04
C MET A 217 -0.56 -8.50 -20.79
N ALA A 218 -0.06 -9.74 -20.84
CA ALA A 218 1.37 -10.02 -20.70
C ALA A 218 2.20 -9.42 -21.85
N ASP A 219 1.68 -9.45 -23.09
CA ASP A 219 2.32 -8.83 -24.25
C ASP A 219 2.38 -7.30 -24.13
N ILE A 220 1.31 -6.66 -23.66
CA ILE A 220 1.29 -5.21 -23.39
C ILE A 220 2.32 -4.84 -22.31
N GLU A 221 2.46 -5.63 -21.26
CA GLU A 221 3.46 -5.38 -20.21
C GLU A 221 4.90 -5.58 -20.70
N ALA A 222 5.14 -6.56 -21.57
CA ALA A 222 6.46 -6.87 -22.11
C ALA A 222 6.90 -5.89 -23.22
N ASN A 223 5.96 -5.44 -24.06
CA ASN A 223 6.25 -4.75 -25.32
C ASN A 223 5.59 -3.36 -25.44
N GLY A 224 4.69 -2.98 -24.52
CA GLY A 224 3.94 -1.73 -24.58
C GLY A 224 4.76 -0.52 -24.14
N SER A 225 5.42 0.17 -25.08
CA SER A 225 5.99 1.50 -24.80
C SER A 225 4.87 2.48 -24.43
N GLY A 226 4.74 2.80 -23.14
CA GLY A 226 3.77 3.79 -22.65
C GLY A 226 2.37 3.26 -22.34
N SER A 227 2.20 1.95 -22.14
CA SER A 227 0.97 1.37 -21.56
C SER A 227 1.35 0.45 -20.41
N THR A 228 0.78 0.68 -19.23
CA THR A 228 0.96 -0.16 -18.04
C THR A 228 -0.40 -0.72 -17.64
N ILE A 229 -0.41 -1.83 -16.91
CA ILE A 229 -1.66 -2.41 -16.41
C ILE A 229 -1.85 -1.95 -14.97
N VAL A 230 -2.99 -1.33 -14.69
CA VAL A 230 -3.42 -0.95 -13.34
C VAL A 230 -4.81 -1.54 -13.14
N ASP A 231 -4.98 -2.33 -12.08
CA ASP A 231 -6.27 -2.95 -11.71
C ASP A 231 -6.94 -3.75 -12.83
N GLY A 232 -6.14 -4.46 -13.64
CA GLY A 232 -6.64 -5.27 -14.75
C GLY A 232 -7.13 -4.47 -15.96
N GLN A 233 -6.88 -3.16 -15.99
CA GLN A 233 -7.14 -2.28 -17.12
C GLN A 233 -5.83 -1.78 -17.73
N VAL A 234 -5.83 -1.62 -19.06
CA VAL A 234 -4.70 -1.03 -19.79
C VAL A 234 -4.76 0.47 -19.62
N VAL A 235 -3.77 1.04 -18.94
CA VAL A 235 -3.62 2.47 -18.71
C VAL A 235 -2.47 2.97 -19.57
N LYS A 236 -2.74 3.96 -20.44
CA LYS A 236 -1.66 4.65 -21.17
C LYS A 236 -0.93 5.59 -20.21
N THR A 237 0.35 5.35 -19.94
CA THR A 237 1.21 6.32 -19.26
C THR A 237 1.56 7.41 -20.27
N GLY A 238 0.72 8.45 -20.30
CA GLY A 238 0.98 9.63 -21.10
C GLY A 238 2.33 10.23 -20.73
N ARG A 239 3.25 10.30 -21.69
CA ARG A 239 4.45 11.13 -21.63
C ARG A 239 3.99 12.53 -21.21
N ALA A 240 4.39 12.98 -20.03
CA ALA A 240 4.30 14.40 -19.67
C ALA A 240 5.00 15.16 -20.79
N GLY A 241 4.23 15.94 -21.54
CA GLY A 241 4.73 16.70 -22.66
C GLY A 241 5.82 17.65 -22.17
N SER A 242 7.05 17.38 -22.61
CA SER A 242 8.00 18.44 -22.89
C SER A 242 7.35 19.35 -23.92
N ARG A 243 6.74 20.44 -23.45
CA ARG A 243 6.55 21.64 -24.25
C ARG A 243 7.55 22.65 -23.71
N ALA A 244 8.63 22.78 -24.47
CA ALA A 244 9.36 24.03 -24.60
C ALA A 244 8.44 25.10 -25.21
#